data_AF-A0A3A5JWQ3-F1
#
_entry.id   AF-A0A3A5JWQ3-F1
#
_cell.length_a   1.000
_cell.length_b   1.000
_cell.length_c   1.000
_cell.angle_alpha   90.00
_cell.angle_beta   90.00
_cell.angle_gamma   90.00
#
_symmetry.space_group_name_H-M   'P 1'
#
loop_
_entity.id
_entity.type
_entity.pdbx_description
1 polymer ?
#
loop_
_entity_poly.entity_id
_entity_poly.type
_entity_poly.pdbx_seq_one_letter_code
_entity_poly.pdbx_strand_id
1 'polypeptide(L)'
;MTINNWMVSMETILSAIIMMIIFPSFYLYCKRGKISLMAPESMSYFWDAICFLRNSDVYVIFARVALLLGIPVLYLYIYCIKGTGAEFFPFIICAWVVCFVFRCFQRRIYTRELKGSKFFGLLLLNNPSGIFGAILWGVRVLYLIAFYSYFRTVM
;
A
#
# COMPACT_ATOMS: atom_id res chain seq x y z
N MET A 1 35.95 -9.21 -1.24
CA MET A 1 34.47 -9.22 -1.30
C MET A 1 33.99 -8.06 -0.44
N THR A 2 33.90 -6.90 -1.06
CA THR A 2 33.97 -5.57 -0.42
C THR A 2 32.57 -5.06 -0.07
N ILE A 3 32.47 -4.17 0.91
CA ILE A 3 31.27 -3.63 1.58
C ILE A 3 30.01 -3.47 0.69
N ASN A 4 30.17 -3.12 -0.60
CA ASN A 4 29.07 -3.04 -1.57
C ASN A 4 28.28 -4.35 -1.73
N ASN A 5 28.94 -5.52 -1.67
CA ASN A 5 28.25 -6.82 -1.76
C ASN A 5 27.36 -7.08 -0.53
N TRP A 6 27.76 -6.57 0.64
CA TRP A 6 26.98 -6.68 1.89
C TRP A 6 25.79 -5.72 1.90
N MET A 7 25.92 -4.55 1.29
CA MET A 7 24.82 -3.59 1.18
C MET A 7 23.74 -4.07 0.21
N VAL A 8 24.15 -4.59 -0.96
CA VAL A 8 23.23 -5.21 -1.94
C VAL A 8 22.55 -6.44 -1.34
N SER A 9 23.27 -7.23 -0.53
CA SER A 9 22.66 -8.38 0.13
C SER A 9 21.61 -7.97 1.16
N MET A 10 21.84 -6.93 1.96
CA MET A 10 20.86 -6.47 2.96
C MET A 10 19.56 -5.93 2.33
N GLU A 11 19.65 -5.12 1.27
CA GLU A 11 18.46 -4.64 0.56
C GLU A 11 17.65 -5.80 -0.03
N THR A 12 18.35 -6.77 -0.61
CA THR A 12 17.73 -7.97 -1.17
C THR A 12 17.06 -8.79 -0.08
N ILE A 13 17.71 -8.92 1.09
CA ILE A 13 17.17 -9.64 2.25
C ILE A 13 15.91 -8.93 2.78
N LEU A 14 15.96 -7.61 3.03
CA LEU A 14 14.78 -6.87 3.50
C LEU A 14 13.63 -6.96 2.50
N SER A 15 13.91 -6.79 1.21
CA SER A 15 12.92 -6.93 0.15
C SER A 15 12.31 -8.33 0.13
N ALA A 16 13.14 -9.37 0.24
CA ALA A 16 12.69 -10.76 0.31
C ALA A 16 11.82 -11.02 1.54
N ILE A 17 12.18 -10.48 2.71
CA ILE A 17 11.39 -10.59 3.94
C ILE A 17 10.02 -9.93 3.76
N ILE A 18 9.97 -8.70 3.22
CA ILE A 18 8.70 -7.99 2.96
C ILE A 18 7.81 -8.82 2.03
N MET A 19 8.38 -9.36 0.94
CA MET A 19 7.65 -10.22 0.00
C MET A 19 7.19 -11.53 0.65
N MET A 20 8.03 -12.17 1.46
CA MET A 20 7.70 -13.37 2.24
C MET A 20 6.65 -13.12 3.31
N ILE A 21 6.39 -11.87 3.71
CA ILE A 21 5.26 -11.55 4.58
C ILE A 21 4.01 -11.29 3.74
N ILE A 22 4.11 -10.50 2.67
CA ILE A 22 2.96 -10.08 1.86
C ILE A 22 2.32 -11.26 1.11
N PHE A 23 3.10 -12.10 0.41
CA PHE A 23 2.54 -13.17 -0.42
C PHE A 23 1.86 -14.28 0.40
N PRO A 24 2.45 -14.81 1.48
CA PRO A 24 1.74 -15.76 2.33
C PRO A 24 0.53 -15.14 3.01
N SER A 25 0.62 -13.87 3.42
CA SER A 25 -0.55 -13.15 3.96
C SER A 25 -1.70 -13.08 2.96
N PHE A 26 -1.40 -12.78 1.69
CA PHE A 26 -2.37 -12.81 0.60
C PHE A 26 -2.96 -14.20 0.39
N TYR A 27 -2.11 -15.22 0.28
CA TYR A 27 -2.54 -16.60 0.09
C TYR A 27 -3.46 -17.08 1.22
N LEU A 28 -3.08 -16.85 2.47
CA LEU A 28 -3.84 -17.27 3.65
C LEU A 28 -5.15 -16.48 3.77
N TYR A 29 -5.14 -15.18 3.42
CA TYR A 29 -6.35 -14.37 3.35
C TYR A 29 -7.35 -14.93 2.34
N CYS A 30 -6.90 -15.22 1.10
CA CYS A 30 -7.76 -15.81 0.07
C CYS A 30 -8.28 -17.19 0.49
N LYS A 31 -7.42 -18.05 1.02
CA LYS A 31 -7.79 -19.40 1.48
C LYS A 31 -8.85 -19.34 2.59
N ARG A 32 -8.68 -18.46 3.58
CA ARG A 32 -9.64 -18.29 4.69
C ARG A 32 -10.95 -17.67 4.22
N GLY A 33 -10.89 -16.67 3.34
CA GLY A 33 -12.06 -16.01 2.77
C GLY A 33 -12.79 -16.82 1.68
N LYS A 34 -12.29 -18.02 1.33
CA LYS A 34 -12.76 -18.81 0.18
C LYS A 34 -12.79 -18.00 -1.14
N ILE A 35 -11.84 -17.10 -1.30
CA ILE A 35 -11.68 -16.26 -2.49
C ILE A 35 -10.70 -16.97 -3.44
N SER A 36 -11.02 -17.06 -4.72
CA SER A 36 -10.13 -17.66 -5.72
C SER A 36 -8.85 -16.85 -5.85
N LEU A 37 -7.68 -17.46 -5.64
CA LEU A 37 -6.38 -16.80 -5.86
C LEU A 37 -6.21 -16.26 -7.29
N MET A 38 -6.83 -16.90 -8.27
CA MET A 38 -6.75 -16.53 -9.69
C MET A 38 -7.77 -15.46 -10.10
N ALA A 39 -8.70 -15.09 -9.21
CA ALA A 39 -9.67 -14.06 -9.55
C ALA A 39 -8.96 -12.69 -9.59
N PRO A 40 -9.18 -11.87 -10.65
CA PRO A 40 -8.63 -10.52 -10.75
C PRO A 40 -9.00 -9.62 -9.57
N GLU A 41 -10.12 -9.94 -8.91
CA GLU A 41 -10.68 -9.19 -7.80
C GLU A 41 -9.98 -9.45 -6.47
N SER A 42 -9.30 -10.59 -6.33
CA SER A 42 -8.72 -11.05 -5.05
C SER A 42 -7.70 -10.09 -4.50
N MET A 43 -6.87 -9.54 -5.38
CA MET A 43 -5.89 -8.52 -5.00
C MET A 43 -6.61 -7.28 -4.47
N SER A 44 -7.68 -6.83 -5.12
CA SER A 44 -8.46 -5.69 -4.62
C SER A 44 -9.08 -5.97 -3.25
N TYR A 45 -9.66 -7.15 -3.02
CA TYR A 45 -10.20 -7.51 -1.71
C TYR A 45 -9.13 -7.56 -0.62
N PHE A 46 -7.91 -7.96 -0.99
CA PHE A 46 -6.78 -7.97 -0.06
C PHE A 46 -6.29 -6.55 0.27
N TRP A 47 -6.18 -5.67 -0.73
CA TRP A 47 -5.88 -4.24 -0.52
C TRP A 47 -6.97 -3.54 0.28
N ASP A 48 -8.24 -3.85 0.01
CA ASP A 48 -9.35 -3.39 0.81
C ASP A 48 -9.15 -3.80 2.28
N ALA A 49 -8.81 -5.06 2.52
CA ALA A 49 -8.55 -5.55 3.87
C ALA A 49 -7.36 -4.82 4.53
N ILE A 50 -6.26 -4.58 3.81
CA ILE A 50 -5.08 -3.88 4.31
C ILE A 50 -5.44 -2.42 4.67
N CYS A 51 -6.04 -1.68 3.74
CA CYS A 51 -6.25 -0.24 3.85
C CYS A 51 -7.45 0.17 4.72
N PHE A 52 -8.53 -0.61 4.75
CA PHE A 52 -9.75 -0.22 5.49
C PHE A 52 -9.71 -0.51 6.99
N LEU A 53 -8.60 -1.03 7.55
CA LEU A 53 -8.38 -1.30 8.98
C LEU A 53 -9.52 -2.06 9.72
N ARG A 54 -10.49 -2.58 8.96
CA ARG A 54 -11.71 -3.25 9.45
C ARG A 54 -11.46 -4.72 9.73
N ASN A 55 -10.60 -5.34 8.92
CA ASN A 55 -10.28 -6.75 9.09
C ASN A 55 -9.22 -6.90 10.18
N SER A 56 -9.60 -7.51 11.31
CA SER A 56 -8.69 -7.94 12.37
C SER A 56 -8.03 -9.29 12.06
N ASP A 57 -8.20 -9.79 10.83
CA ASP A 57 -7.53 -10.99 10.37
C ASP A 57 -6.01 -10.84 10.53
N VAL A 58 -5.41 -11.77 11.27
CA VAL A 58 -3.98 -11.81 11.60
C VAL A 58 -3.13 -11.75 10.33
N TYR A 59 -3.57 -12.40 9.24
CA TYR A 59 -2.87 -12.36 7.95
C TYR A 59 -2.84 -10.95 7.35
N VAL A 60 -3.94 -10.21 7.49
CA VAL A 60 -4.03 -8.82 7.02
C VAL A 60 -3.17 -7.90 7.90
N ILE A 61 -3.07 -8.19 9.21
CA ILE A 61 -2.19 -7.43 10.12
C ILE A 61 -0.73 -7.57 9.71
N PHE A 62 -0.26 -8.77 9.39
CA PHE A 62 1.11 -8.99 8.91
C PHE A 62 1.39 -8.22 7.61
N ALA A 63 0.45 -8.27 6.65
CA ALA A 63 0.56 -7.49 5.42
C ALA A 63 0.60 -5.97 5.67
N ARG A 64 -0.21 -5.46 6.62
CA ARG A 64 -0.18 -4.05 7.03
C ARG A 64 1.17 -3.67 7.62
N VAL A 65 1.75 -4.48 8.49
CA VAL A 65 3.07 -4.21 9.09
C VAL A 65 4.15 -4.18 8.01
N ALA A 66 4.16 -5.16 7.10
CA ALA A 66 5.10 -5.19 5.99
C ALA A 66 4.98 -3.95 5.09
N LEU A 67 3.76 -3.51 4.81
CA LEU A 67 3.50 -2.40 3.89
C LEU A 67 3.70 -1.01 4.53
N LEU A 68 3.21 -0.84 5.76
CA LEU A 68 3.21 0.45 6.46
C LEU A 68 4.48 0.71 7.24
N LEU A 69 5.28 -0.32 7.55
CA LEU A 69 6.54 -0.20 8.27
C LEU A 69 7.70 -0.79 7.47
N GLY A 70 7.55 -2.01 6.95
CA GLY A 70 8.63 -2.71 6.22
C GLY A 70 9.13 -1.95 4.99
N ILE A 71 8.23 -1.55 4.10
CA ILE A 71 8.57 -0.76 2.90
C ILE A 71 9.23 0.59 3.25
N PRO A 72 8.67 1.43 4.15
CA PRO A 72 9.36 2.64 4.61
C PRO A 72 10.75 2.39 5.20
N VAL A 73 10.90 1.36 6.03
CA VAL A 73 12.20 1.03 6.64
C VAL A 73 13.21 0.61 5.57
N LEU A 74 12.81 -0.17 4.56
CA LEU A 74 13.66 -0.53 3.44
C LEU A 74 14.14 0.72 2.69
N TYR A 75 13.23 1.61 2.29
CA TYR A 75 13.61 2.81 1.54
C TYR A 75 14.36 3.84 2.38
N LEU A 76 14.10 3.92 3.68
CA LEU A 76 14.88 4.73 4.60
C LEU A 76 16.31 4.18 4.73
N TYR A 77 16.47 2.85 4.83
CA TYR A 77 17.78 2.20 4.81
C TYR A 77 18.54 2.51 3.52
N ILE A 78 17.90 2.34 2.36
CA ILE A 78 18.50 2.65 1.04
C ILE A 78 18.94 4.13 1.01
N TYR A 79 18.09 5.04 1.49
CA TYR A 79 18.40 6.47 1.56
C TYR A 79 19.60 6.78 2.45
N CYS A 80 19.61 6.27 3.68
CA CYS A 80 20.70 6.52 4.62
C CYS A 80 22.05 5.95 4.15
N ILE A 81 22.03 4.87 3.37
CA ILE A 81 23.23 4.12 3.00
C ILE A 81 23.75 4.49 1.60
N LYS A 82 22.87 4.71 0.63
CA LYS A 82 23.22 4.98 -0.78
C LYS A 82 22.93 6.42 -1.21
N GLY A 83 22.20 7.20 -0.42
CA GLY A 83 21.73 8.53 -0.80
C GLY A 83 20.66 8.51 -1.90
N THR A 84 20.13 7.34 -2.26
CA THR A 84 19.09 7.12 -3.26
C THR A 84 17.81 6.58 -2.62
N GLY A 85 16.70 6.50 -3.34
CA GLY A 85 15.44 5.95 -2.81
C GLY A 85 14.50 6.99 -2.18
N ALA A 86 14.93 8.24 -2.06
CA ALA A 86 14.07 9.35 -1.64
C ALA A 86 12.93 9.60 -2.63
N GLU A 87 13.14 9.28 -3.90
CA GLU A 87 12.12 9.33 -4.96
C GLU A 87 10.91 8.43 -4.68
N PHE A 88 11.03 7.43 -3.80
CA PHE A 88 9.92 6.58 -3.38
C PHE A 88 9.16 7.11 -2.16
N PHE A 89 9.73 8.05 -1.38
CA PHE A 89 9.07 8.61 -0.21
C PHE A 89 7.71 9.25 -0.49
N PRO A 90 7.50 9.99 -1.61
CA PRO A 90 6.18 10.50 -1.97
C PRO A 90 5.12 9.39 -2.08
N PHE A 91 5.46 8.23 -2.65
CA PHE A 91 4.54 7.09 -2.74
C PHE A 91 4.23 6.48 -1.38
N ILE A 92 5.24 6.36 -0.51
CA ILE A 92 5.08 5.84 0.84
C ILE A 92 4.15 6.74 1.66
N ILE A 93 4.38 8.06 1.59
CA ILE A 93 3.52 9.06 2.22
C ILE A 93 2.10 8.99 1.63
N CYS A 94 1.95 8.87 0.31
CA CYS A 94 0.64 8.70 -0.31
C CYS A 94 -0.10 7.47 0.22
N ALA A 95 0.58 6.32 0.30
CA ALA A 95 0.00 5.08 0.83
C ALA A 95 -0.46 5.24 2.29
N TRP A 96 0.31 5.95 3.12
CA TRP A 96 -0.06 6.28 4.50
C TRP A 96 -1.27 7.21 4.58
N VAL A 97 -1.28 8.28 3.79
CA VAL A 97 -2.40 9.23 3.72
C VAL A 97 -3.67 8.51 3.28
N VAL A 98 -3.59 7.63 2.27
CA VAL A 98 -4.69 6.78 1.84
C VAL A 98 -5.24 5.97 3.00
N CYS A 99 -4.38 5.19 3.68
CA CYS A 99 -4.81 4.36 4.82
C CYS A 99 -5.41 5.20 5.96
N PHE A 100 -4.82 6.37 6.24
CA PHE A 100 -5.30 7.29 7.27
C PHE A 100 -6.68 7.86 6.94
N VAL A 101 -6.86 8.38 5.72
CA VAL A 101 -8.14 8.90 5.23
C VAL A 101 -9.22 7.81 5.31
N PHE A 102 -8.90 6.60 4.85
CA PHE A 102 -9.83 5.48 4.93
C PHE A 102 -10.21 5.11 6.36
N ARG A 103 -9.27 5.19 7.29
CA ARG A 103 -9.55 5.01 8.72
C ARG A 103 -10.47 6.09 9.29
N CYS A 104 -10.20 7.36 8.99
CA CYS A 104 -10.98 8.50 9.49
C CYS A 104 -12.43 8.47 8.97
N PHE A 105 -12.62 8.11 7.69
CA PHE A 105 -13.93 8.10 7.04
C PHE A 105 -14.61 6.74 7.05
N GLN A 106 -14.08 5.75 7.78
CA GLN A 106 -14.62 4.38 7.83
C GLN A 106 -16.13 4.34 8.06
N ARG A 107 -16.68 5.18 8.96
CA ARG A 107 -18.13 5.22 9.25
C ARG A 107 -18.98 5.75 8.09
N ARG A 108 -18.49 6.73 7.32
CA ARG A 108 -19.20 7.27 6.13
C ARG A 108 -19.11 6.35 4.93
N ILE A 109 -17.98 5.66 4.78
CA ILE A 109 -17.77 4.63 3.77
C ILE A 109 -18.63 3.39 4.07
N TYR A 110 -18.93 3.16 5.36
CA TYR A 110 -19.77 2.07 5.82
C TYR A 110 -21.28 2.29 5.60
N THR A 111 -21.79 3.52 5.72
CA THR A 111 -23.22 3.84 5.56
C THR A 111 -23.66 4.00 4.10
N ARG A 112 -22.77 4.41 3.20
CA ARG A 112 -23.03 4.24 1.76
C ARG A 112 -22.72 2.80 1.41
N GLU A 113 -23.67 2.09 0.80
CA GLU A 113 -23.47 0.75 0.25
C GLU A 113 -22.40 0.74 -0.86
N LEU A 114 -21.14 0.86 -0.46
CA LEU A 114 -19.97 0.50 -1.25
C LEU A 114 -19.76 -1.01 -1.23
N LYS A 115 -20.85 -1.78 -1.04
CA LYS A 115 -20.92 -3.25 -1.04
C LYS A 115 -20.43 -3.90 -2.34
N GLY A 116 -20.17 -3.12 -3.39
CA GLY A 116 -19.57 -3.59 -4.65
C GLY A 116 -18.38 -2.78 -5.14
N SER A 117 -17.95 -1.73 -4.43
CA SER A 117 -16.87 -0.86 -4.88
C SER A 117 -15.54 -1.29 -4.27
N LYS A 118 -14.76 -1.97 -5.10
CA LYS A 118 -13.37 -2.39 -4.90
C LYS A 118 -12.45 -1.19 -4.58
N PHE A 119 -11.44 -1.39 -3.72
CA PHE A 119 -10.40 -0.42 -3.33
C PHE A 119 -10.00 0.54 -4.46
N PHE A 120 -9.55 -0.04 -5.57
CA PHE A 120 -9.05 0.71 -6.73
C PHE A 120 -10.17 1.46 -7.46
N GLY A 121 -11.37 0.91 -7.53
CA GLY A 121 -12.53 1.60 -8.08
C GLY A 121 -12.86 2.85 -7.27
N LEU A 122 -12.76 2.77 -5.94
CA LEU A 122 -12.97 3.92 -5.08
C LEU A 122 -11.84 4.95 -5.18
N LEU A 123 -10.59 4.47 -5.22
CA LEU A 123 -9.42 5.32 -5.32
C LEU A 123 -9.36 6.05 -6.67
N LEU A 124 -9.71 5.39 -7.79
CA LEU A 124 -9.47 5.91 -9.14
C LEU A 124 -10.73 6.43 -9.85
N LEU A 125 -11.87 5.75 -9.70
CA LEU A 125 -13.05 5.97 -10.55
C LEU A 125 -14.18 6.70 -9.84
N ASN A 126 -14.28 6.55 -8.52
CA ASN A 126 -15.46 7.01 -7.79
C ASN A 126 -15.32 8.49 -7.39
N ASN A 127 -16.34 9.31 -7.65
CA ASN A 127 -16.35 10.73 -7.25
C ASN A 127 -17.38 10.96 -6.14
N PRO A 128 -17.08 10.58 -4.88
CA PRO A 128 -17.98 10.88 -3.79
C PRO A 128 -18.10 12.39 -3.62
N SER A 129 -19.30 12.90 -3.37
CA SER A 129 -19.54 14.32 -3.08
C SER A 129 -19.12 14.72 -1.66
N GLY A 130 -18.82 16.01 -1.46
CA GLY A 130 -18.48 16.60 -0.16
C GLY A 130 -17.00 16.48 0.24
N ILE A 131 -16.70 16.69 1.53
CA ILE A 131 -15.33 16.73 2.08
C ILE A 131 -14.53 15.46 1.76
N PHE A 132 -15.17 14.29 1.81
CA PHE A 132 -14.51 13.02 1.48
C PHE A 132 -14.06 12.96 0.01
N GLY A 133 -14.86 13.52 -0.90
CA GLY A 133 -14.52 13.69 -2.31
C GLY A 133 -13.33 14.60 -2.53
N ALA A 134 -13.32 15.76 -1.86
CA ALA A 134 -12.20 16.69 -1.94
C ALA A 134 -10.89 16.06 -1.45
N ILE A 135 -10.95 15.29 -0.36
CA ILE A 135 -9.79 14.57 0.19
C ILE A 135 -9.31 13.47 -0.78
N LEU A 136 -10.23 12.68 -1.35
CA LEU A 136 -9.88 11.68 -2.38
C LEU A 136 -9.23 12.30 -3.61
N TRP A 137 -9.73 13.46 -4.05
CA TRP A 137 -9.09 14.24 -5.10
C TRP A 137 -7.69 14.70 -4.73
N GLY A 138 -7.50 15.21 -3.50
CA GLY A 138 -6.17 15.55 -2.99
C GLY A 138 -5.22 14.35 -3.01
N VAL A 139 -5.68 13.18 -2.59
CA VAL A 139 -4.92 11.92 -2.65
C VAL A 139 -4.53 11.55 -4.08
N ARG A 140 -5.44 11.70 -5.06
CA ARG A 140 -5.14 11.46 -6.49
C ARG A 140 -4.09 12.42 -7.02
N VAL A 141 -4.21 13.71 -6.69
CA VAL A 141 -3.23 14.73 -7.10
C VAL A 141 -1.86 14.43 -6.49
N LEU A 142 -1.80 14.08 -5.20
CA LEU A 142 -0.57 13.66 -4.55
C LEU A 142 0.05 12.42 -5.22
N TYR A 143 -0.78 11.44 -5.59
CA TYR A 143 -0.33 10.25 -6.31
C TYR A 143 0.24 10.59 -7.70
N LEU A 144 -0.40 11.48 -8.45
CA LEU A 144 0.08 11.96 -9.74
C LEU A 144 1.39 12.75 -9.60
N ILE A 145 1.52 13.58 -8.56
CA ILE A 145 2.75 14.32 -8.25
C ILE A 145 3.87 13.34 -7.90
N ALA A 146 3.59 12.32 -7.08
CA ALA A 146 4.55 11.27 -6.74
C ALA A 146 5.02 10.53 -7.99
N PHE A 147 4.08 10.16 -8.86
CA PHE A 147 4.37 9.50 -10.14
C PHE A 147 5.22 10.36 -11.07
N TYR A 148 4.86 11.63 -11.24
CA TYR A 148 5.63 12.56 -12.06
C TYR A 148 7.04 12.80 -11.50
N SER A 149 7.17 12.93 -10.18
CA SER A 149 8.45 13.14 -9.50
C SER A 149 9.36 11.93 -9.67
N TYR A 150 8.83 10.72 -9.53
CA TYR A 150 9.56 9.49 -9.80
C TYR A 150 10.02 9.39 -11.25
N PHE A 151 9.11 9.63 -12.21
CA PHE A 151 9.43 9.57 -13.63
C PHE A 151 10.53 10.56 -14.02
N ARG A 152 10.49 11.78 -13.48
CA ARG A 152 11.52 12.81 -13.66
C ARG A 152 12.88 12.44 -13.06
N THR A 153 12.90 11.61 -12.02
CA THR A 153 14.14 11.23 -11.33
C THR A 153 14.82 10.01 -11.99
N VAL A 154 14.06 9.19 -12.71
CA VAL A 154 14.53 7.93 -13.32
C VAL A 154 14.89 8.09 -14.81
N MET A 155 14.38 9.10 -15.51
CA MET A 155 14.80 9.50 -16.86
C MET A 155 15.80 10.64 -16.84
#